data_AF-A0A3A1WRS5-F1
#
_entry.id   AF-A0A3A1WRS5-F1
#
_cell.length_a   1.000
_cell.length_b   1.000
_cell.length_c   1.000
_cell.angle_alpha   90.00
_cell.angle_beta   90.00
_cell.angle_gamma   90.00
#
_symmetry.space_group_name_H-M   'P 1'
#
loop_
_entity.id
_entity.type
_entity.pdbx_description
1 polymer ?
#
loop_
_entity_poly.entity_id
_entity_poly.type
_entity_poly.pdbx_seq_one_letter_code
_entity_poly.pdbx_strand_id
1 'polypeptide(L)'
;MTTCLLVDSHCHLDFPDFDTDREALIARANAAGVGVMVSICTQVVKHERVLAIAERYPCVFASVGTHPLNAADEDEVPVEDLVRLARHPKVVAIGEAGLDYHYDRAPRDRQERVFRRHIAAARETGLPLVIHARDADTDVERILVDEVGKGAFPFVLHCFTAGERLATVGVELGGYVSFSGIVAFKNSTELRAIAACVPQDRILVETDAPYLAPPPNRGKRNEPAFVRDTATALSEALGHELEAFARQTTDNFFRLFSEVPDPRKGGAA
;
A
#
# COMPACT_ATOMS: atom_id res chain seq x y z
N MET A 1 17.36 -22.30 8.31
CA MET A 1 16.99 -20.93 8.74
C MET A 1 15.54 -20.75 8.40
N THR A 2 14.67 -20.61 9.38
CA THR A 2 13.25 -20.27 9.17
C THR A 2 13.20 -18.88 8.53
N THR A 3 12.68 -18.77 7.32
CA THR A 3 12.47 -17.49 6.65
C THR A 3 11.51 -16.64 7.49
N CYS A 4 11.93 -15.42 7.86
CA CYS A 4 11.05 -14.46 8.53
C CYS A 4 9.88 -14.12 7.60
N LEU A 5 8.67 -14.06 8.16
CA LEU A 5 7.48 -13.61 7.43
C LEU A 5 7.69 -12.17 6.95
N LEU A 6 7.35 -11.94 5.68
CA LEU A 6 7.21 -10.62 5.08
C LEU A 6 5.79 -10.42 4.58
N VAL A 7 5.39 -9.15 4.49
CA VAL A 7 4.14 -8.73 3.91
C VAL A 7 4.43 -7.78 2.75
N ASP A 8 3.84 -8.06 1.59
CA ASP A 8 3.76 -7.07 0.52
C ASP A 8 2.48 -6.25 0.70
N SER A 9 2.62 -5.06 1.27
CA SER A 9 1.46 -4.23 1.64
C SER A 9 0.78 -3.56 0.44
N HIS A 10 1.37 -3.61 -0.76
CA HIS A 10 0.82 -2.98 -1.96
C HIS A 10 1.35 -3.64 -3.25
N CYS A 11 0.47 -4.31 -3.99
CA CYS A 11 0.76 -4.85 -5.33
C CYS A 11 -0.52 -4.88 -6.20
N HIS A 12 -0.38 -5.09 -7.50
CA HIS A 12 -1.50 -5.07 -8.47
C HIS A 12 -1.63 -6.42 -9.17
N LEU A 13 -2.02 -7.46 -8.42
CA LEU A 13 -2.09 -8.84 -8.94
C LEU A 13 -3.15 -9.02 -10.03
N ASP A 14 -4.11 -8.11 -10.11
CA ASP A 14 -5.16 -8.09 -11.13
C ASP A 14 -4.67 -7.54 -12.48
N PHE A 15 -3.47 -6.96 -12.57
CA PHE A 15 -3.00 -6.40 -13.83
C PHE A 15 -2.74 -7.50 -14.87
N PRO A 16 -2.97 -7.21 -16.18
CA PRO A 16 -2.80 -8.19 -17.25
C PRO A 16 -1.40 -8.79 -17.33
N ASP A 17 -0.39 -8.05 -16.85
CA ASP A 17 1.00 -8.47 -16.73
C ASP A 17 1.16 -9.85 -16.07
N PHE A 18 0.24 -10.26 -15.19
CA PHE A 18 0.32 -11.50 -14.42
C PHE A 18 -0.67 -12.58 -14.88
N ASP A 19 -1.49 -12.35 -15.90
CA ASP A 19 -2.59 -13.25 -16.24
C ASP A 19 -2.15 -14.68 -16.58
N THR A 20 -0.97 -14.83 -17.18
CA THR A 20 -0.46 -16.13 -17.63
C THR A 20 0.32 -16.90 -16.55
N ASP A 21 0.81 -16.23 -15.51
CA ASP A 21 1.71 -16.84 -14.52
C ASP A 21 1.41 -16.52 -13.06
N ARG A 22 0.25 -15.91 -12.75
CA ARG A 22 -0.15 -15.49 -11.39
C ARG A 22 0.02 -16.56 -10.32
N GLU A 23 -0.38 -17.80 -10.61
CA GLU A 23 -0.26 -18.91 -9.66
C GLU A 23 1.20 -19.23 -9.33
N ALA A 24 2.05 -19.27 -10.35
CA ALA A 24 3.49 -19.47 -10.17
C ALA A 24 4.15 -18.28 -9.47
N LEU A 25 3.70 -17.05 -9.75
CA LEU A 25 4.18 -15.83 -9.11
C LEU A 25 3.85 -15.81 -7.60
N ILE A 26 2.62 -16.18 -7.22
CA ILE A 26 2.21 -16.30 -5.82
C ILE A 26 3.01 -17.42 -5.12
N ALA A 27 3.25 -18.54 -5.80
CA ALA A 27 4.09 -19.61 -5.25
C ALA A 27 5.54 -19.14 -5.00
N ARG A 28 6.12 -18.33 -5.90
CA ARG A 28 7.45 -17.71 -5.71
C ARG A 28 7.45 -16.76 -4.51
N ALA A 29 6.43 -15.92 -4.37
CA ALA A 29 6.30 -15.00 -3.24
C ALA A 29 6.26 -15.76 -1.90
N ASN A 30 5.41 -16.79 -1.81
CA ASN A 30 5.33 -17.65 -0.62
C ASN A 30 6.66 -18.33 -0.32
N ALA A 31 7.35 -18.88 -1.33
CA ALA A 31 8.67 -19.50 -1.17
C ALA A 31 9.76 -18.51 -0.72
N ALA A 32 9.62 -17.23 -1.05
CA ALA A 32 10.52 -16.16 -0.61
C ALA A 32 10.25 -15.69 0.84
N GLY A 33 9.17 -16.16 1.48
CA GLY A 33 8.75 -15.78 2.83
C GLY A 33 7.65 -14.71 2.87
N VAL A 34 7.08 -14.32 1.73
CA VAL A 34 5.96 -13.38 1.66
C VAL A 34 4.66 -14.14 1.95
N GLY A 35 4.15 -14.02 3.17
CA GLY A 35 2.96 -14.79 3.59
C GLY A 35 1.65 -14.01 3.51
N VAL A 36 1.70 -12.70 3.28
CA VAL A 36 0.53 -11.85 3.02
C VAL A 36 0.85 -10.87 1.89
N MET A 37 -0.12 -10.66 1.00
CA MET A 37 -0.09 -9.68 -0.07
C MET A 37 -1.42 -8.91 -0.11
N VAL A 38 -1.38 -7.60 -0.32
CA VAL A 38 -2.60 -6.80 -0.55
C VAL A 38 -2.63 -6.36 -2.02
N SER A 39 -3.60 -6.88 -2.77
CA SER A 39 -3.84 -6.49 -4.16
C SER A 39 -4.72 -5.24 -4.20
N ILE A 40 -4.24 -4.20 -4.86
CA ILE A 40 -4.84 -2.87 -4.80
C ILE A 40 -5.81 -2.66 -5.96
N CYS A 41 -7.02 -2.25 -5.61
CA CYS A 41 -8.04 -1.85 -6.57
C CYS A 41 -7.81 -0.41 -6.99
N THR A 42 -7.67 -0.19 -8.30
CA THR A 42 -7.43 1.15 -8.88
C THR A 42 -8.68 1.78 -9.51
N GLN A 43 -9.75 0.98 -9.69
CA GLN A 43 -11.06 1.39 -10.20
C GLN A 43 -12.13 0.51 -9.56
N VAL A 44 -13.15 1.12 -8.95
CA VAL A 44 -14.23 0.38 -8.28
C VAL A 44 -15.02 -0.48 -9.25
N VAL A 45 -15.21 -0.05 -10.51
CA VAL A 45 -15.86 -0.92 -11.53
C VAL A 45 -15.12 -2.25 -11.73
N LYS A 46 -13.80 -2.29 -11.47
CA LYS A 46 -12.97 -3.49 -11.61
C LYS A 46 -12.81 -4.27 -10.30
N HIS A 47 -13.47 -3.86 -9.22
CA HIS A 47 -13.32 -4.45 -7.90
C HIS A 47 -13.55 -5.96 -7.88
N GLU A 48 -14.54 -6.47 -8.62
CA GLU A 48 -14.82 -7.91 -8.70
C GLU A 48 -13.62 -8.74 -9.17
N ARG A 49 -12.78 -8.20 -10.07
CA ARG A 49 -11.58 -8.89 -10.56
C ARG A 49 -10.53 -9.01 -9.47
N VAL A 50 -10.32 -7.94 -8.71
CA VAL A 50 -9.36 -7.92 -7.57
C VAL A 50 -9.85 -8.86 -6.48
N LEU A 51 -11.15 -8.81 -6.17
CA LEU A 51 -11.78 -9.64 -5.16
C LEU A 51 -11.67 -11.13 -5.50
N ALA A 52 -11.97 -11.52 -6.75
CA ALA A 52 -11.86 -12.91 -7.19
C ALA A 52 -10.45 -13.48 -7.03
N ILE A 53 -9.40 -12.65 -7.19
CA ILE A 53 -8.02 -13.04 -6.92
C ILE A 53 -7.81 -13.24 -5.41
N ALA A 54 -8.25 -12.30 -4.57
CA ALA A 54 -8.12 -12.40 -3.12
C ALA A 54 -8.87 -13.61 -2.52
N GLU A 55 -10.03 -13.98 -3.10
CA GLU A 55 -10.78 -15.18 -2.70
C GLU A 55 -10.05 -16.47 -3.09
N ARG A 56 -9.41 -16.51 -4.26
CA ARG A 56 -8.69 -17.69 -4.75
C ARG A 56 -7.46 -18.05 -3.89
N TYR A 57 -6.79 -17.06 -3.31
CA TYR A 57 -5.53 -17.26 -2.59
C TYR A 57 -5.64 -16.85 -1.11
N PRO A 58 -5.45 -17.77 -0.15
CA PRO A 58 -5.59 -17.46 1.27
C PRO A 58 -4.69 -16.30 1.75
N CYS A 59 -3.47 -16.19 1.23
CA CYS A 59 -2.50 -15.14 1.56
C CYS A 59 -2.75 -13.79 0.86
N VAL A 60 -3.75 -13.69 -0.02
CA VAL A 60 -4.06 -12.44 -0.73
C VAL A 60 -5.31 -11.79 -0.15
N PHE A 61 -5.22 -10.48 0.07
CA PHE A 61 -6.32 -9.60 0.43
C PHE A 61 -6.46 -8.50 -0.63
N ALA A 62 -7.55 -7.76 -0.60
CA ALA A 62 -7.88 -6.73 -1.56
C ALA A 62 -8.11 -5.39 -0.87
N SER A 63 -7.94 -4.31 -1.63
CA SER A 63 -8.55 -3.02 -1.32
C SER A 63 -9.75 -2.75 -2.24
N VAL A 64 -10.48 -1.67 -1.97
CA VAL A 64 -11.48 -1.10 -2.89
C VAL A 64 -11.31 0.40 -2.99
N GLY A 65 -11.15 0.91 -4.21
CA GLY A 65 -11.10 2.34 -4.44
C GLY A 65 -10.79 2.77 -5.87
N THR A 66 -10.68 4.09 -6.03
CA THR A 66 -10.44 4.79 -7.29
C THR A 66 -9.11 5.54 -7.22
N HIS A 67 -8.12 5.08 -7.98
CA HIS A 67 -6.84 5.76 -8.11
C HIS A 67 -7.04 7.14 -8.78
N PRO A 68 -6.31 8.20 -8.39
CA PRO A 68 -6.48 9.56 -8.93
C PRO A 68 -6.47 9.65 -10.45
N LEU A 69 -5.62 8.87 -11.13
CA LEU A 69 -5.57 8.90 -12.60
C LEU A 69 -6.81 8.31 -13.27
N ASN A 70 -7.58 7.49 -12.56
CA ASN A 70 -8.84 6.92 -13.04
C ASN A 70 -10.05 7.69 -12.53
N ALA A 71 -9.85 8.75 -11.71
CA ALA A 71 -10.95 9.52 -11.14
C ALA A 71 -11.87 10.12 -12.23
N ALA A 72 -11.36 10.30 -13.45
CA ALA A 72 -12.14 10.76 -14.60
C ALA A 72 -12.93 9.64 -15.32
N ASP A 73 -12.49 8.39 -15.18
CA ASP A 73 -12.88 7.23 -16.00
C ASP A 73 -14.05 6.44 -15.42
N GLU A 74 -14.39 6.65 -14.14
CA GLU A 74 -15.59 6.12 -13.50
C GLU A 74 -16.33 7.23 -12.76
N ASP A 75 -17.67 7.10 -12.63
CA ASP A 75 -18.46 8.03 -11.83
C ASP A 75 -17.89 8.15 -10.42
N GLU A 76 -18.04 9.34 -9.81
CA GLU A 76 -17.59 9.52 -8.44
C GLU A 76 -18.39 8.56 -7.54
N VAL A 77 -17.72 7.47 -7.11
CA VAL A 77 -18.36 6.39 -6.36
C VAL A 77 -18.90 6.94 -5.04
N PRO A 78 -20.16 6.68 -4.72
CA PRO A 78 -20.74 7.13 -3.45
C PRO A 78 -20.08 6.43 -2.23
N VAL A 79 -20.10 7.07 -1.06
CA VAL A 79 -19.40 6.57 0.14
C VAL A 79 -20.01 5.28 0.65
N GLU A 80 -21.34 5.18 0.65
CA GLU A 80 -22.06 3.98 1.07
C GLU A 80 -21.75 2.76 0.20
N ASP A 81 -21.50 2.95 -1.10
CA ASP A 81 -21.07 1.89 -1.99
C ASP A 81 -19.65 1.38 -1.65
N LEU A 82 -18.69 2.28 -1.37
CA LEU A 82 -17.36 1.89 -0.89
C LEU A 82 -17.46 1.10 0.42
N VAL A 83 -18.25 1.60 1.38
CA VAL A 83 -18.50 0.94 2.67
C VAL A 83 -19.15 -0.43 2.48
N ARG A 84 -20.11 -0.56 1.57
CA ARG A 84 -20.80 -1.82 1.26
C ARG A 84 -19.82 -2.85 0.70
N LEU A 85 -18.97 -2.47 -0.26
CA LEU A 85 -17.96 -3.36 -0.85
C LEU A 85 -16.90 -3.77 0.19
N ALA A 86 -16.51 -2.84 1.06
CA ALA A 86 -15.54 -3.06 2.12
C ALA A 86 -15.98 -4.04 3.23
N ARG A 87 -17.26 -4.45 3.27
CA ARG A 87 -17.74 -5.47 4.23
C ARG A 87 -17.28 -6.88 3.90
N HIS A 88 -16.74 -7.11 2.70
CA HIS A 88 -16.25 -8.43 2.34
C HIS A 88 -14.99 -8.78 3.17
N PRO A 89 -14.86 -9.98 3.77
CA PRO A 89 -13.75 -10.33 4.67
C PRO A 89 -12.37 -10.36 4.00
N LYS A 90 -12.32 -10.34 2.65
CA LYS A 90 -11.09 -10.21 1.88
C LYS A 90 -10.73 -8.76 1.54
N VAL A 91 -11.62 -7.80 1.79
CA VAL A 91 -11.36 -6.37 1.60
C VAL A 91 -10.88 -5.78 2.93
N VAL A 92 -9.63 -5.33 2.95
CA VAL A 92 -8.94 -4.92 4.19
C VAL A 92 -8.41 -3.50 4.13
N ALA A 93 -8.71 -2.77 3.06
CA ALA A 93 -8.29 -1.39 2.88
C ALA A 93 -9.25 -0.63 1.95
N ILE A 94 -9.31 0.68 2.12
CA ILE A 94 -9.91 1.59 1.14
C ILE A 94 -8.78 2.16 0.27
N GLY A 95 -9.06 2.38 -1.01
CA GLY A 95 -8.10 2.90 -1.97
C GLY A 95 -7.54 1.82 -2.93
N GLU A 96 -6.47 2.10 -3.67
CA GLU A 96 -5.70 3.34 -3.57
C GLU A 96 -6.50 4.57 -4.05
N ALA A 97 -6.36 5.67 -3.32
CA ALA A 97 -6.97 6.96 -3.66
C ALA A 97 -6.01 8.08 -3.24
N GLY A 98 -6.18 9.29 -3.76
CA GLY A 98 -5.27 10.39 -3.45
C GLY A 98 -5.15 11.36 -4.60
N LEU A 99 -3.95 11.87 -4.84
CA LEU A 99 -3.68 12.91 -5.85
C LEU A 99 -2.45 12.57 -6.69
N ASP A 100 -2.57 12.70 -8.01
CA ASP A 100 -1.48 12.59 -8.98
C ASP A 100 -1.51 13.77 -9.96
N TYR A 101 -0.60 14.72 -9.75
CA TYR A 101 -0.42 15.91 -10.59
C TYR A 101 0.71 15.75 -11.60
N HIS A 102 1.40 14.61 -11.59
CA HIS A 102 2.50 14.32 -12.50
C HIS A 102 1.97 13.95 -13.89
N TYR A 103 1.04 13.00 -13.92
CA TYR A 103 0.40 12.59 -15.18
C TYR A 103 -0.88 13.39 -15.47
N ASP A 104 -1.48 14.00 -14.44
CA ASP A 104 -2.61 14.95 -14.50
C ASP A 104 -3.74 14.51 -15.45
N ARG A 105 -4.08 13.22 -15.42
CA ARG A 105 -5.07 12.59 -16.34
C ARG A 105 -6.52 12.84 -15.94
N ALA A 106 -6.77 13.32 -14.72
CA ALA A 106 -8.08 13.65 -14.22
C ALA A 106 -8.07 15.06 -13.60
N PRO A 107 -9.15 15.85 -13.74
CA PRO A 107 -9.23 17.17 -13.14
C PRO A 107 -8.96 17.14 -11.63
N ARG A 108 -8.10 18.05 -11.14
CA ARG A 108 -7.65 18.07 -9.74
C ARG A 108 -8.81 18.19 -8.74
N ASP A 109 -9.82 18.97 -9.07
CA ASP A 109 -11.04 19.11 -8.26
C ASP A 109 -11.81 17.78 -8.14
N ARG A 110 -11.80 16.97 -9.21
CA ARG A 110 -12.38 15.63 -9.21
C ARG A 110 -11.53 14.66 -8.40
N GLN A 111 -10.20 14.69 -8.54
CA GLN A 111 -9.30 13.89 -7.72
C GLN A 111 -9.51 14.18 -6.21
N GLU A 112 -9.59 15.47 -5.81
CA GLU A 112 -9.84 15.85 -4.41
C GLU A 112 -11.21 15.35 -3.92
N ARG A 113 -12.29 15.49 -4.70
CA ARG A 113 -13.60 14.97 -4.31
C ARG A 113 -13.59 13.46 -4.12
N VAL A 114 -12.98 12.72 -5.04
CA VAL A 114 -12.83 11.26 -4.95
C VAL A 114 -12.01 10.88 -3.73
N PHE A 115 -10.87 11.55 -3.50
CA PHE A 115 -10.02 11.29 -2.34
C PHE A 115 -10.77 11.50 -1.01
N ARG A 116 -11.52 12.61 -0.87
CA ARG A 116 -12.33 12.88 0.33
C ARG A 116 -13.44 11.87 0.56
N ARG A 117 -14.06 11.33 -0.49
CA ARG A 117 -15.04 10.24 -0.36
C ARG A 117 -14.40 8.95 0.17
N HIS A 118 -13.20 8.63 -0.30
CA HIS A 118 -12.45 7.47 0.20
C HIS A 118 -12.01 7.66 1.65
N ILE A 119 -11.63 8.88 2.05
CA ILE A 119 -11.38 9.22 3.46
C ILE A 119 -12.64 9.02 4.30
N ALA A 120 -13.80 9.47 3.82
CA ALA A 120 -15.06 9.25 4.53
C ALA A 120 -15.38 7.76 4.70
N ALA A 121 -15.17 6.94 3.65
CA ALA A 121 -15.35 5.49 3.73
C ALA A 121 -14.36 4.82 4.68
N ALA A 122 -13.09 5.22 4.68
CA ALA A 122 -12.07 4.72 5.62
C ALA A 122 -12.45 5.04 7.07
N ARG A 123 -12.97 6.25 7.32
CA ARG A 123 -13.47 6.65 8.64
C ARG A 123 -14.67 5.83 9.10
N GLU A 124 -15.63 5.57 8.21
CA GLU A 124 -16.84 4.81 8.54
C GLU A 124 -16.55 3.32 8.77
N THR A 125 -15.66 2.73 7.95
CA THR A 125 -15.31 1.31 8.04
C THR A 125 -14.26 1.00 9.10
N GLY A 126 -13.41 1.97 9.44
CA GLY A 126 -12.21 1.75 10.25
C GLY A 126 -11.08 1.04 9.50
N LEU A 127 -11.24 0.74 8.21
CA LEU A 127 -10.18 0.17 7.37
C LEU A 127 -9.14 1.23 7.00
N PRO A 128 -7.85 0.88 6.88
CA PRO A 128 -6.83 1.83 6.45
C PRO A 128 -7.08 2.32 5.03
N LEU A 129 -6.89 3.63 4.84
CA LEU A 129 -6.81 4.24 3.51
C LEU A 129 -5.39 4.10 2.93
N VAL A 130 -5.28 3.53 1.74
CA VAL A 130 -4.05 3.48 0.95
C VAL A 130 -3.97 4.74 0.09
N ILE A 131 -3.01 5.63 0.39
CA ILE A 131 -2.94 6.98 -0.18
C ILE A 131 -1.85 7.10 -1.23
N HIS A 132 -2.25 7.38 -2.47
CA HIS A 132 -1.36 7.74 -3.56
C HIS A 132 -1.08 9.25 -3.53
N ALA A 133 0.19 9.63 -3.56
CA ALA A 133 0.60 11.02 -3.64
C ALA A 133 1.74 11.18 -4.64
N ARG A 134 1.52 11.99 -5.68
CA ARG A 134 2.57 12.29 -6.66
C ARG A 134 2.48 13.72 -7.18
N ASP A 135 3.58 14.47 -6.97
CA ASP A 135 3.69 15.90 -7.27
C ASP A 135 2.55 16.74 -6.66
N ALA A 136 1.99 16.29 -5.52
CA ALA A 136 0.76 16.83 -4.92
C ALA A 136 0.86 17.02 -3.39
N ASP A 137 2.08 17.02 -2.84
CA ASP A 137 2.36 16.94 -1.40
C ASP A 137 1.56 17.94 -0.56
N THR A 138 1.57 19.22 -0.96
CA THR A 138 0.88 20.30 -0.23
C THR A 138 -0.62 20.08 -0.15
N ASP A 139 -1.25 19.57 -1.22
CA ASP A 139 -2.70 19.33 -1.23
C ASP A 139 -3.06 18.06 -0.46
N VAL A 140 -2.26 17.01 -0.55
CA VAL A 140 -2.44 15.80 0.28
C VAL A 140 -2.32 16.17 1.76
N GLU A 141 -1.31 16.95 2.14
CA GLU A 141 -1.14 17.45 3.51
C GLU A 141 -2.38 18.23 3.98
N ARG A 142 -2.82 19.22 3.19
CA ARG A 142 -3.99 20.06 3.51
C ARG A 142 -5.25 19.20 3.71
N ILE A 143 -5.51 18.25 2.82
CA ILE A 143 -6.69 17.39 2.89
C ILE A 143 -6.62 16.48 4.12
N LEU A 144 -5.47 15.88 4.40
CA LEU A 144 -5.28 15.02 5.57
C LEU A 144 -5.49 15.78 6.88
N VAL A 145 -4.90 16.96 7.03
CA VAL A 145 -5.07 17.80 8.23
C VAL A 145 -6.53 18.19 8.43
N ASP A 146 -7.21 18.63 7.37
CA ASP A 146 -8.62 18.98 7.42
C ASP A 146 -9.51 17.77 7.78
N GLU A 147 -9.29 16.62 7.15
CA GLU A 147 -10.13 15.43 7.36
C GLU A 147 -9.87 14.73 8.70
N VAL A 148 -8.64 14.68 9.19
CA VAL A 148 -8.34 14.15 10.53
C VAL A 148 -8.94 15.08 11.60
N GLY A 149 -8.97 16.39 11.36
CA GLY A 149 -9.66 17.37 12.21
C GLY A 149 -11.18 17.11 12.35
N LYS A 150 -11.79 16.36 11.42
CA LYS A 150 -13.20 15.95 11.46
C LYS A 150 -13.43 14.58 12.10
N GLY A 151 -12.36 13.83 12.37
CA GLY A 151 -12.39 12.50 12.94
C GLY A 151 -11.28 11.61 12.37
N ALA A 152 -10.60 10.89 13.27
CA ALA A 152 -9.47 10.03 12.90
C ALA A 152 -9.89 8.86 12.00
N PHE A 153 -8.99 8.47 11.11
CA PHE A 153 -9.08 7.27 10.27
C PHE A 153 -7.67 6.73 10.06
N PRO A 154 -7.47 5.40 9.97
CA PRO A 154 -6.15 4.84 9.70
C PRO A 154 -5.77 5.05 8.23
N PHE A 155 -4.48 5.26 7.95
CA PHE A 155 -3.99 5.39 6.58
C PHE A 155 -2.50 5.07 6.44
N VAL A 156 -2.09 4.79 5.20
CA VAL A 156 -0.70 4.65 4.78
C VAL A 156 -0.46 5.54 3.55
N LEU A 157 0.63 6.32 3.58
CA LEU A 157 1.18 6.96 2.39
C LEU A 157 1.97 5.90 1.63
N HIS A 158 1.39 5.37 0.55
CA HIS A 158 2.00 4.26 -0.16
C HIS A 158 3.09 4.71 -1.14
N CYS A 159 3.97 3.79 -1.54
CA CYS A 159 5.07 4.00 -2.48
C CYS A 159 5.76 5.36 -2.26
N PHE A 160 6.13 5.68 -1.02
CA PHE A 160 6.44 7.04 -0.65
C PHE A 160 7.63 7.60 -1.45
N THR A 161 7.39 8.67 -2.20
CA THR A 161 8.40 9.44 -2.94
C THR A 161 8.24 10.95 -2.80
N ALA A 162 7.38 11.39 -1.88
CA ALA A 162 7.13 12.78 -1.55
C ALA A 162 8.24 13.36 -0.65
N GLY A 163 8.15 14.66 -0.34
CA GLY A 163 9.11 15.34 0.52
C GLY A 163 8.96 15.02 2.02
N GLU A 164 10.02 15.29 2.80
CA GLU A 164 10.08 15.06 4.26
C GLU A 164 8.88 15.65 5.01
N ARG A 165 8.40 16.82 4.58
CA ARG A 165 7.25 17.50 5.19
C ARG A 165 6.00 16.61 5.22
N LEU A 166 5.67 15.95 4.11
CA LEU A 166 4.49 15.09 4.03
C LEU A 166 4.65 13.83 4.87
N ALA A 167 5.84 13.22 4.90
CA ALA A 167 6.12 12.07 5.76
C ALA A 167 5.91 12.43 7.24
N THR A 168 6.46 13.56 7.68
CA THR A 168 6.34 14.05 9.06
C THR A 168 4.88 14.28 9.44
N VAL A 169 4.12 15.02 8.63
CA VAL A 169 2.69 15.27 8.91
C VAL A 169 1.89 13.97 8.90
N GLY A 170 2.12 13.09 7.92
CA GLY A 170 1.42 11.82 7.83
C GLY A 170 1.56 11.00 9.12
N VAL A 171 2.77 10.95 9.67
CA VAL A 171 3.06 10.26 10.93
C VAL A 171 2.48 11.00 12.15
N GLU A 172 2.58 12.34 12.22
CA GLU A 172 1.99 13.15 13.29
C GLU A 172 0.47 12.97 13.38
N LEU A 173 -0.18 12.76 12.24
CA LEU A 173 -1.62 12.47 12.13
C LEU A 173 -1.97 10.99 12.41
N GLY A 174 -0.98 10.15 12.75
CA GLY A 174 -1.17 8.74 13.12
C GLY A 174 -1.07 7.74 11.95
N GLY A 175 -0.68 8.19 10.77
CA GLY A 175 -0.51 7.37 9.58
C GLY A 175 0.80 6.58 9.54
N TYR A 176 0.92 5.76 8.49
CA TYR A 176 2.09 4.96 8.18
C TYR A 176 2.72 5.41 6.86
N VAL A 177 3.98 5.03 6.63
CA VAL A 177 4.70 5.30 5.38
C VAL A 177 5.24 3.97 4.86
N SER A 178 4.92 3.61 3.62
CA SER A 178 5.48 2.42 2.99
C SER A 178 6.51 2.80 1.93
N PHE A 179 7.49 1.91 1.76
CA PHE A 179 8.58 2.09 0.80
C PHE A 179 8.61 0.92 -0.17
N SER A 180 8.70 1.24 -1.47
CA SER A 180 8.84 0.27 -2.56
C SER A 180 10.30 0.08 -2.97
N GLY A 181 10.53 -0.70 -4.04
CA GLY A 181 11.87 -0.98 -4.58
C GLY A 181 12.68 0.26 -4.97
N ILE A 182 12.05 1.44 -5.07
CA ILE A 182 12.74 2.73 -5.28
C ILE A 182 13.81 2.98 -4.23
N VAL A 183 13.60 2.55 -2.99
CA VAL A 183 14.57 2.76 -1.89
C VAL A 183 15.91 2.08 -2.14
N ALA A 184 15.91 1.02 -2.95
CA ALA A 184 17.10 0.28 -3.35
C ALA A 184 17.86 0.93 -4.54
N PHE A 185 17.30 1.97 -5.17
CA PHE A 185 17.98 2.62 -6.29
C PHE A 185 19.16 3.46 -5.81
N LYS A 186 20.25 3.44 -6.59
CA LYS A 186 21.50 4.15 -6.28
C LYS A 186 21.27 5.62 -5.89
N ASN A 187 20.40 6.31 -6.62
CA ASN A 187 20.17 7.75 -6.47
C ASN A 187 19.10 8.12 -5.42
N SER A 188 18.46 7.15 -4.76
CA SER A 188 17.40 7.40 -3.77
C SER A 188 17.94 7.79 -2.39
N THR A 189 18.99 8.62 -2.34
CA THR A 189 19.64 9.05 -1.09
C THR A 189 18.71 9.87 -0.21
N GLU A 190 17.95 10.78 -0.81
CA GLU A 190 16.98 11.62 -0.11
C GLU A 190 15.83 10.77 0.46
N LEU A 191 15.30 9.83 -0.32
CA LEU A 191 14.25 8.92 0.16
C LEU A 191 14.73 8.10 1.38
N ARG A 192 15.97 7.60 1.36
CA ARG A 192 16.56 6.89 2.51
C ARG A 192 16.75 7.81 3.72
N ALA A 193 17.10 9.07 3.51
CA ALA A 193 17.19 10.05 4.60
C ALA A 193 15.82 10.31 5.23
N ILE A 194 14.76 10.45 4.42
CA ILE A 194 13.38 10.59 4.92
C ILE A 194 12.97 9.32 5.69
N ALA A 195 13.24 8.13 5.15
CA ALA A 195 12.94 6.87 5.83
C ALA A 195 13.60 6.77 7.21
N ALA A 196 14.80 7.33 7.38
CA ALA A 196 15.49 7.38 8.68
C ALA A 196 14.84 8.34 9.70
N CYS A 197 14.05 9.32 9.24
CA CYS A 197 13.28 10.22 10.09
C CYS A 197 11.90 9.65 10.49
N VAL A 198 11.38 8.67 9.75
CA VAL A 198 10.09 8.03 10.05
C VAL A 198 10.24 7.13 11.29
N PRO A 199 9.37 7.24 12.31
CA PRO A 199 9.36 6.30 13.43
C PRO A 199 9.24 4.86 12.93
N GLN A 200 10.14 4.00 13.40
CA GLN A 200 10.28 2.67 12.84
C GLN A 200 9.02 1.80 13.01
N ASP A 201 8.18 2.12 13.99
CA ASP A 201 6.89 1.46 14.23
C ASP A 201 5.76 1.96 13.31
N ARG A 202 6.07 2.84 12.35
CA ARG A 202 5.20 3.39 11.29
C ARG A 202 5.66 3.06 9.87
N ILE A 203 6.73 2.29 9.72
CA ILE A 203 7.29 1.91 8.41
C ILE A 203 6.67 0.60 7.92
N LEU A 204 6.29 0.58 6.65
CA LEU A 204 5.90 -0.63 5.92
C LEU A 204 6.79 -0.83 4.68
N VAL A 205 6.74 -2.03 4.10
CA VAL A 205 7.41 -2.37 2.84
C VAL A 205 6.41 -2.88 1.82
N GLU A 206 6.70 -2.65 0.56
CA GLU A 206 5.86 -3.08 -0.56
C GLU A 206 6.66 -3.27 -1.84
N THR A 207 6.00 -3.79 -2.88
CA THR A 207 6.57 -3.86 -4.22
C THR A 207 6.03 -2.83 -5.18
N ASP A 208 4.74 -2.50 -5.08
CA ASP A 208 3.98 -1.85 -6.15
C ASP A 208 4.04 -2.63 -7.48
N ALA A 209 4.19 -3.96 -7.40
CA ALA A 209 4.31 -4.81 -8.57
C ALA A 209 3.06 -4.69 -9.48
N PRO A 210 3.21 -4.58 -10.81
CA PRO A 210 4.39 -4.94 -11.61
C PRO A 210 5.47 -3.86 -11.76
N TYR A 211 5.32 -2.70 -11.12
CA TYR A 211 6.22 -1.56 -11.26
C TYR A 211 7.42 -1.63 -10.31
N LEU A 212 8.43 -0.79 -10.57
CA LEU A 212 9.46 -0.43 -9.59
C LEU A 212 10.34 -1.59 -9.05
N ALA A 213 10.62 -2.61 -9.87
CA ALA A 213 11.47 -3.73 -9.46
C ALA A 213 12.83 -3.26 -8.88
N PRO A 214 13.19 -3.69 -7.65
CA PRO A 214 14.48 -3.36 -7.05
C PRO A 214 15.64 -4.08 -7.78
N PRO A 215 16.89 -3.59 -7.68
CA PRO A 215 18.07 -4.37 -8.09
C PRO A 215 18.10 -5.74 -7.36
N PRO A 216 18.54 -6.83 -8.04
CA PRO A 216 19.14 -6.89 -9.37
C PRO A 216 18.13 -6.91 -10.54
N ASN A 217 16.83 -6.78 -10.26
CA ASN A 217 15.76 -6.91 -11.25
C ASN A 217 15.29 -5.57 -11.85
N ARG A 218 15.98 -4.46 -11.56
CA ARG A 218 15.65 -3.12 -12.07
C ARG A 218 15.49 -3.13 -13.59
N GLY A 219 14.35 -2.60 -14.06
CA GLY A 219 13.99 -2.56 -15.48
C GLY A 219 13.25 -3.82 -15.99
N LYS A 220 13.06 -4.83 -15.15
CA LYS A 220 12.20 -5.99 -15.41
C LYS A 220 10.84 -5.80 -14.73
N ARG A 221 9.87 -6.66 -15.06
CA ARG A 221 8.58 -6.78 -14.36
C ARG A 221 8.85 -7.11 -12.89
N ASN A 222 8.28 -6.33 -11.98
CA ASN A 222 8.35 -6.59 -10.55
C ASN A 222 7.37 -7.71 -10.15
N GLU A 223 7.60 -8.32 -8.99
CA GLU A 223 6.69 -9.31 -8.40
C GLU A 223 6.79 -9.30 -6.87
N PRO A 224 5.75 -9.74 -6.14
CA PRO A 224 5.70 -9.66 -4.67
C PRO A 224 6.89 -10.31 -3.95
N ALA A 225 7.51 -11.34 -4.54
CA ALA A 225 8.72 -11.96 -4.00
C ALA A 225 9.87 -10.96 -3.78
N PHE A 226 9.92 -9.88 -4.59
CA PHE A 226 10.97 -8.86 -4.51
C PHE A 226 10.76 -7.87 -3.36
N VAL A 227 9.66 -7.96 -2.59
CA VAL A 227 9.52 -7.17 -1.34
C VAL A 227 10.65 -7.48 -0.36
N ARG A 228 11.23 -8.68 -0.44
CA ARG A 228 12.43 -9.05 0.33
C ARG A 228 13.64 -8.21 -0.05
N ASP A 229 13.81 -7.89 -1.33
CA ASP A 229 14.89 -7.03 -1.81
C ASP A 229 14.66 -5.57 -1.34
N THR A 230 13.40 -5.10 -1.37
CA THR A 230 13.02 -3.80 -0.77
C THR A 230 13.35 -3.76 0.71
N ALA A 231 12.93 -4.78 1.48
CA ALA A 231 13.18 -4.85 2.92
C ALA A 231 14.67 -4.92 3.25
N THR A 232 15.47 -5.65 2.45
CA THR A 232 16.92 -5.73 2.60
C THR A 232 17.58 -4.37 2.40
N ALA A 233 17.28 -3.69 1.29
CA ALA A 233 17.86 -2.39 1.00
C ALA A 233 17.47 -1.33 2.05
N LEU A 234 16.22 -1.36 2.53
CA LEU A 234 15.76 -0.43 3.55
C LEU A 234 16.38 -0.75 4.92
N SER A 235 16.46 -2.02 5.33
CA SER A 235 17.09 -2.39 6.60
C SER A 235 18.56 -2.00 6.63
N GLU A 236 19.30 -2.22 5.53
CA GLU A 236 20.70 -1.79 5.41
C GLU A 236 20.84 -0.27 5.53
N ALA A 237 19.97 0.48 4.86
CA ALA A 237 19.97 1.94 4.92
C ALA A 237 19.70 2.49 6.34
N LEU A 238 18.93 1.76 7.13
CA LEU A 238 18.55 2.12 8.50
C LEU A 238 19.47 1.49 9.57
N GLY A 239 20.47 0.68 9.18
CA GLY A 239 21.37 0.02 10.11
C GLY A 239 20.73 -1.13 10.91
N HIS A 240 19.73 -1.81 10.33
CA HIS A 240 19.04 -2.95 10.94
C HIS A 240 19.40 -4.28 10.29
N GLU A 241 19.41 -5.34 11.11
CA GLU A 241 19.37 -6.71 10.62
C GLU A 241 18.03 -6.99 9.94
N LEU A 242 18.06 -7.59 8.74
CA LEU A 242 16.89 -7.87 7.92
C LEU A 242 15.79 -8.61 8.69
N GLU A 243 16.13 -9.62 9.48
CA GLU A 243 15.13 -10.38 10.24
C GLU A 243 14.42 -9.55 11.31
N ALA A 244 15.14 -8.64 11.98
CA ALA A 244 14.54 -7.75 12.97
C ALA A 244 13.63 -6.73 12.29
N PHE A 245 14.09 -6.17 11.17
CA PHE A 245 13.31 -5.22 10.37
C PHE A 245 12.05 -5.87 9.79
N ALA A 246 12.15 -7.09 9.26
CA ALA A 246 11.02 -7.86 8.74
C ALA A 246 9.97 -8.15 9.83
N ARG A 247 10.38 -8.51 11.05
CA ARG A 247 9.45 -8.66 12.17
C ARG A 247 8.71 -7.36 12.47
N GLN A 248 9.46 -6.25 12.54
CA GLN A 248 8.92 -4.94 12.86
C GLN A 248 7.92 -4.45 11.81
N THR A 249 8.27 -4.48 10.52
CA THR A 249 7.37 -4.05 9.44
C THR A 249 6.14 -4.96 9.34
N THR A 250 6.29 -6.25 9.63
CA THR A 250 5.16 -7.19 9.73
C THR A 250 4.24 -6.84 10.91
N ASP A 251 4.79 -6.53 12.08
CA ASP A 251 4.00 -6.09 13.24
C ASP A 251 3.29 -4.76 12.99
N ASN A 252 3.96 -3.85 12.27
CA ASN A 252 3.37 -2.60 11.82
C ASN A 252 2.19 -2.84 10.88
N PHE A 253 2.33 -3.76 9.92
CA PHE A 253 1.27 -4.13 8.98
C PHE A 253 0.04 -4.64 9.72
N PHE A 254 0.19 -5.64 10.60
CA PHE A 254 -0.95 -6.21 11.34
C PHE A 254 -1.56 -5.25 12.37
N ARG A 255 -0.84 -4.20 12.77
CA ARG A 255 -1.40 -3.12 13.60
C ARG A 255 -2.29 -2.19 12.78
N LEU A 256 -1.89 -1.86 11.54
CA LEU A 256 -2.64 -0.97 10.65
C LEU A 256 -3.81 -1.71 9.98
N PHE A 257 -3.53 -2.86 9.36
CA PHE A 257 -4.50 -3.72 8.67
C PHE A 257 -5.08 -4.75 9.63
N SER A 258 -5.73 -4.26 10.69
CA SER A 258 -6.16 -5.08 11.84
C SER A 258 -7.19 -6.18 11.51
N GLU A 259 -7.92 -6.05 10.39
CA GLU A 259 -8.84 -7.05 9.88
C GLU A 259 -8.15 -8.22 9.15
N VAL A 260 -6.84 -8.11 8.86
CA VAL A 260 -6.07 -9.20 8.28
C VAL A 260 -5.67 -10.19 9.39
N PRO A 261 -6.05 -11.47 9.30
CA PRO A 261 -5.62 -12.48 10.27
C PRO A 261 -4.09 -12.66 10.26
N ASP A 262 -3.45 -12.52 11.42
CA ASP A 262 -2.00 -12.75 11.56
C ASP A 262 -1.68 -14.25 11.57
N PRO A 263 -1.05 -14.80 10.50
CA PRO A 263 -0.78 -16.23 10.40
C PRO A 263 0.21 -16.73 11.45
N ARG A 264 0.95 -15.84 12.12
CA ARG A 264 1.88 -16.19 13.21
C ARG A 264 1.15 -16.53 14.50
N LYS A 265 -0.10 -16.06 14.65
CA LYS A 265 -0.95 -16.30 15.85
C LYS A 265 -1.81 -17.56 15.71
N GLY A 266 -1.95 -18.11 14.50
CA GLY A 266 -2.84 -19.23 14.18
C GLY A 266 -2.36 -20.64 14.57
N GLY A 267 -1.39 -20.76 15.49
CA GLY A 267 -0.84 -22.05 15.96
C GLY A 267 -1.34 -22.52 17.33
N ALA A 268 -2.36 -21.88 17.90
CA ALA A 268 -2.99 -22.29 19.16
C ALA A 268 -4.47 -22.65 18.91
N ALA A 269 -4.69 -23.83 18.35
CA ALA A 269 -5.93 -24.60 18.45
C ALA A 269 -5.59 -26.08 18.43
#